data_AF-A0A356IA10-F1
#
_entry.id   AF-A0A356IA10-F1
#
_cell.length_a   1.000
_cell.length_b   1.000
_cell.length_c   1.000
_cell.angle_alpha   90.00
_cell.angle_beta   90.00
_cell.angle_gamma   90.00
#
_symmetry.space_group_name_H-M   'P 1'
#
loop_
_entity.id
_entity.type
_entity.pdbx_description
1 polymer ?
#
loop_
_entity_poly.entity_id
_entity_poly.type
_entity_poly.pdbx_seq_one_letter_code
_entity_poly.pdbx_strand_id
1 'polypeptide(L)'
;MIKPNYDWQLLTGFSDEHFIKLAKKEGLDPVAAKLLYERGIHSQEELHSFIQPSLEDLHDPYLLHDMDKAVERIRRAIEDYEQILIYGDYDAD
;
A
#
# COMPACT_ATOMS: atom_id res chain seq x y z
N MET A 1 13.33 17.52 37.82
CA MET A 1 12.90 16.33 37.07
C MET A 1 12.62 16.80 35.64
N ILE A 2 13.35 16.31 34.64
CA ILE A 2 13.19 16.73 33.25
C ILE A 2 11.90 16.12 32.70
N LYS A 3 11.02 16.94 32.11
CA LYS A 3 9.80 16.44 31.44
C LYS A 3 10.13 16.07 29.99
N PRO A 4 9.73 14.88 29.52
CA PRO A 4 9.89 14.51 28.12
C PRO A 4 8.96 15.35 27.22
N ASN A 5 9.44 15.69 26.01
CA ASN A 5 8.66 16.39 24.98
C ASN A 5 7.73 15.46 24.19
N TYR A 6 7.92 14.14 24.30
CA TYR A 6 7.21 13.14 23.53
C TYR A 6 6.53 12.14 24.45
N ASP A 7 5.35 11.72 24.03
CA ASP A 7 4.58 10.67 24.66
C ASP A 7 4.75 9.39 23.85
N TRP A 8 5.53 8.45 24.38
CA TRP A 8 5.85 7.20 23.69
C TRP A 8 4.70 6.21 23.87
N GLN A 9 4.01 5.93 22.77
CA GLN A 9 2.92 4.96 22.75
C GLN A 9 3.44 3.61 22.25
N LEU A 10 3.44 2.63 23.15
CA LEU A 10 3.75 1.25 22.80
C LEU A 10 2.45 0.48 22.66
N LEU A 11 2.23 -0.10 21.49
CA LEU A 11 1.14 -1.04 21.30
C LEU A 11 1.46 -2.30 22.12
N THR A 12 0.52 -2.66 22.98
CA THR A 12 0.57 -3.86 23.83
C THR A 12 -0.58 -4.77 23.43
N GLY A 13 -0.36 -6.09 23.39
CA GLY A 13 -1.45 -7.05 23.20
C GLY A 13 -1.27 -8.08 22.09
N PHE A 14 -0.12 -8.14 21.42
CA PHE A 14 0.13 -9.19 20.44
C PHE A 14 0.49 -10.52 21.12
N SER A 15 -0.41 -11.51 21.06
CA SER A 15 -0.17 -12.89 21.49
C SER A 15 -0.80 -13.91 20.53
N ASP A 16 -1.02 -13.53 19.27
CA ASP A 16 -1.67 -14.40 18.30
C ASP A 16 -0.68 -15.44 17.74
N GLU A 17 -0.59 -16.60 18.41
CA GLU A 17 0.25 -17.70 17.95
C GLU A 17 -0.15 -18.25 16.57
N HIS A 18 -1.42 -18.11 16.18
CA HIS A 18 -1.88 -18.54 14.88
C HIS A 18 -1.29 -17.64 13.80
N PHE A 19 -1.40 -16.31 13.98
CA PHE A 19 -0.80 -15.34 13.08
C PHE A 19 0.72 -15.48 12.99
N ILE A 20 1.41 -15.71 14.11
CA ILE A 20 2.87 -15.97 14.10
C ILE A 20 3.21 -17.19 13.24
N LYS A 21 2.42 -18.26 13.31
CA LYS A 21 2.64 -19.46 12.49
C LYS A 21 2.40 -19.19 11.00
N LEU A 22 1.39 -18.39 10.66
CA LEU A 22 1.14 -17.97 9.27
C LEU A 22 2.30 -17.14 8.74
N ALA A 23 2.70 -16.09 9.47
CA ALA A 23 3.85 -15.24 9.12
C ALA A 23 5.14 -16.05 8.94
N LYS A 24 5.37 -17.06 9.80
CA LYS A 24 6.53 -17.94 9.66
C LYS A 24 6.51 -18.79 8.40
N LYS A 25 5.34 -19.20 7.90
CA LYS A 25 5.22 -19.92 6.61
C LYS A 25 5.57 -19.02 5.43
N GLU A 26 5.26 -17.73 5.54
CA GLU A 26 5.65 -16.69 4.57
C GLU A 26 7.11 -16.21 4.75
N GLY A 27 7.90 -16.86 5.63
CA GLY A 27 9.32 -16.57 5.83
C GLY A 27 9.63 -15.43 6.80
N LEU A 28 8.64 -14.93 7.55
CA LEU A 28 8.81 -13.85 8.52
C LEU A 28 9.14 -14.36 9.92
N ASP A 29 9.91 -13.57 10.67
CA ASP A 29 10.17 -13.83 12.08
C ASP A 29 9.03 -13.27 12.98
N PRO A 30 8.96 -13.68 14.27
CA PRO A 30 7.89 -13.25 15.17
C PRO A 30 7.81 -11.74 15.41
N VAL A 31 8.91 -11.00 15.28
CA VAL A 31 8.91 -9.53 15.43
C VAL A 31 8.25 -8.89 14.21
N ALA A 32 8.58 -9.33 13.00
CA ALA A 32 7.90 -8.89 11.79
C ALA A 32 6.39 -9.24 11.84
N ALA A 33 6.03 -10.44 12.30
CA ALA A 33 4.64 -10.83 12.49
C ALA A 33 3.90 -9.88 13.45
N LYS A 34 4.51 -9.55 14.59
CA LYS A 34 3.95 -8.59 15.54
C LYS A 34 3.70 -7.22 14.89
N LEU A 35 4.67 -6.72 14.13
CA LEU A 35 4.59 -5.40 13.49
C LEU A 35 3.51 -5.31 12.41
N LEU A 36 3.25 -6.40 11.67
CA LEU A 36 2.19 -6.46 10.68
C LEU A 36 0.81 -6.51 11.35
N TYR A 37 0.68 -7.30 12.42
CA TYR A 37 -0.54 -7.35 13.20
C TYR A 37 -0.89 -5.99 13.82
N GLU A 38 0.10 -5.30 14.36
CA GLU A 38 -0.07 -3.92 14.87
C GLU A 38 -0.41 -2.90 13.78
N ARG A 39 -0.14 -3.22 12.50
CA ARG A 39 -0.51 -2.41 11.32
C ARG A 39 -1.89 -2.76 10.75
N GLY A 40 -2.64 -3.65 11.40
CA GLY A 40 -4.00 -4.03 11.00
C GLY A 40 -4.07 -5.20 10.01
N ILE A 41 -2.97 -5.93 9.80
CA ILE A 41 -2.94 -7.14 8.96
C ILE A 41 -3.22 -8.33 9.88
N HIS A 42 -4.36 -8.97 9.70
CA HIS A 42 -4.84 -10.02 10.60
C HIS A 42 -5.13 -11.34 9.89
N SER A 43 -5.43 -11.31 8.59
CA SER A 43 -5.73 -12.53 7.82
C SER A 43 -4.52 -13.08 7.07
N GLN A 44 -4.62 -14.34 6.66
CA GLN A 44 -3.60 -14.96 5.81
C GLN A 44 -3.55 -14.29 4.43
N GLU A 45 -4.71 -13.91 3.91
CA GLU A 45 -4.87 -13.24 2.62
C GLU A 45 -4.21 -11.85 2.64
N GLU A 46 -4.50 -11.04 3.67
CA GLU A 46 -3.86 -9.72 3.84
C GLU A 46 -2.35 -9.83 4.00
N LEU A 47 -1.88 -10.83 4.76
CA LEU A 47 -0.47 -11.11 4.95
C LEU A 47 0.21 -11.47 3.62
N HIS A 48 -0.41 -12.35 2.84
CA HIS A 48 0.14 -12.79 1.56
C HIS A 48 0.19 -11.63 0.54
N SER A 49 -0.92 -10.90 0.37
CA SER A 49 -0.98 -9.73 -0.54
C SER A 49 0.02 -8.64 -0.16
N PHE A 50 0.32 -8.47 1.14
CA PHE A 50 1.30 -7.49 1.59
C PHE A 50 2.75 -7.90 1.27
N ILE A 51 3.09 -9.18 1.44
CA ILE A 51 4.47 -9.67 1.26
C ILE A 51 4.77 -10.03 -0.20
N GLN A 52 3.76 -10.46 -0.95
CA GLN A 52 3.88 -10.88 -2.35
C GLN A 52 2.85 -10.13 -3.21
N PRO A 53 2.96 -8.80 -3.34
CA PRO A 53 2.05 -8.04 -4.17
C PRO A 53 2.27 -8.36 -5.66
N SER A 54 1.18 -8.37 -6.41
CA SER A 54 1.17 -8.56 -7.85
C SER A 54 0.54 -7.36 -8.57
N LEU A 55 0.77 -7.25 -9.88
CA LEU A 55 0.09 -6.22 -10.70
C LEU A 55 -1.43 -6.43 -10.75
N GLU A 56 -1.90 -7.64 -10.49
CA GLU A 56 -3.33 -7.96 -10.43
C GLU A 56 -4.00 -7.39 -9.18
N ASP A 57 -3.21 -7.08 -8.13
CA ASP A 57 -3.69 -6.44 -6.90
C ASP A 57 -3.84 -4.90 -7.04
N LEU A 58 -3.45 -4.33 -8.17
CA LEU A 58 -3.65 -2.90 -8.42
C LEU A 58 -5.15 -2.59 -8.51
N HIS A 59 -5.54 -1.47 -7.89
CA HIS A 59 -6.89 -0.94 -8.03
C HIS A 59 -7.17 -0.63 -9.50
N ASP A 60 -8.43 -0.83 -9.90
CA ASP A 60 -8.90 -0.42 -11.21
C ASP A 60 -8.66 1.10 -11.41
N PRO A 61 -7.84 1.53 -12.39
CA PRO A 61 -7.58 2.94 -12.64
C PRO A 61 -8.84 3.76 -12.92
N TYR A 62 -9.93 3.13 -13.41
CA TYR A 62 -11.21 3.79 -13.64
C TYR A 62 -11.92 4.21 -12.34
N LEU A 63 -11.43 3.79 -11.18
CA LEU A 63 -11.89 4.31 -9.89
C LEU A 63 -11.38 5.74 -9.62
N LEU A 64 -10.34 6.19 -10.33
CA LEU A 64 -9.89 7.57 -10.26
C LEU A 64 -10.93 8.51 -10.89
N HIS A 65 -11.15 9.64 -10.23
CA HIS A 65 -12.12 10.64 -10.68
C HIS A 65 -11.82 11.08 -12.12
N ASP A 66 -12.84 11.05 -12.99
CA ASP A 66 -12.78 11.45 -14.39
C ASP A 66 -11.74 10.68 -15.24
N MET A 67 -11.33 9.48 -14.83
CA MET A 67 -10.39 8.66 -15.60
C MET A 67 -10.92 8.32 -17.00
N ASP A 68 -12.23 8.06 -17.12
CA ASP A 68 -12.91 7.84 -18.40
C ASP A 68 -12.74 9.02 -19.36
N LYS A 69 -12.93 10.24 -18.87
CA LYS A 69 -12.76 11.48 -19.65
C LYS A 69 -11.29 11.71 -20.03
N ALA A 70 -10.36 11.40 -19.12
CA ALA A 70 -8.93 11.52 -19.36
C ALA A 70 -8.46 10.58 -20.48
N VAL A 71 -8.87 9.30 -20.41
CA VAL A 71 -8.56 8.31 -21.45
C VAL A 71 -9.13 8.74 -22.79
N GLU A 72 -10.40 9.13 -22.86
CA GLU A 72 -11.03 9.59 -24.10
C GLU A 72 -10.31 10.81 -24.70
N ARG A 73 -9.95 11.79 -23.87
CA ARG A 73 -9.24 13.00 -24.33
C ARG A 73 -7.87 12.69 -24.93
N ILE A 74 -7.11 11.79 -24.30
CA ILE A 74 -5.78 11.38 -24.76
C ILE A 74 -5.90 10.58 -26.05
N ARG A 75 -6.83 9.62 -26.13
CA ARG A 75 -7.06 8.82 -27.34
C ARG A 75 -7.40 9.71 -28.53
N ARG A 76 -8.29 10.67 -28.35
CA ARG A 76 -8.63 11.64 -29.41
C ARG A 76 -7.42 12.46 -29.86
N ALA A 77 -6.60 12.96 -28.93
CA ALA A 77 -5.36 13.69 -29.28
C ALA A 77 -4.43 12.84 -30.16
N ILE A 78 -4.30 11.54 -29.85
CA ILE A 78 -3.48 10.61 -30.63
C ILE A 78 -4.06 10.42 -32.03
N GLU A 79 -5.38 10.19 -32.13
CA GLU A 79 -6.09 10.00 -33.41
C GLU A 79 -6.03 11.23 -34.31
N ASP A 80 -6.12 12.43 -33.72
CA ASP A 80 -6.09 13.72 -34.41
C ASP A 80 -4.65 14.25 -34.64
N TYR A 81 -3.61 13.50 -34.25
CA TYR A 81 -2.20 13.89 -34.32
C TYR A 81 -1.88 15.22 -33.61
N GLU A 82 -2.55 15.49 -32.50
CA GLU A 82 -2.31 16.67 -31.66
C GLU A 82 -0.95 16.56 -30.96
N GLN A 83 -0.30 17.71 -30.72
CA GLN A 83 0.90 17.75 -29.88
C GLN A 83 0.51 17.56 -28.41
N ILE A 84 1.13 16.59 -27.75
CA ILE A 84 0.90 16.30 -26.32
C ILE A 84 2.12 16.75 -25.53
N LEU A 85 1.92 17.60 -24.53
CA LEU A 85 2.94 17.99 -23.55
C LEU A 85 2.65 17.27 -22.24
N ILE A 86 3.65 16.53 -21.72
CA ILE A 86 3.61 15.97 -20.37
C ILE A 86 4.37 16.94 -19.46
N TYR A 87 3.66 17.51 -18.50
CA TYR A 87 4.20 18.47 -17.54
C TYR A 87 4.07 17.90 -16.13
N GLY A 88 5.17 17.43 -15.57
CA GLY A 88 5.27 16.98 -14.17
C GLY A 88 5.78 18.10 -13.26
N ASP A 89 5.69 17.88 -11.96
CA ASP A 89 6.40 18.68 -10.97
C ASP A 89 7.83 18.12 -10.74
N TYR A 90 8.59 18.79 -9.89
CA TYR A 90 10.01 18.49 -9.69
C TYR A 90 10.27 17.47 -8.57
N ASP A 91 9.22 17.01 -7.91
CA ASP A 91 9.33 16.10 -6.77
C ASP A 91 9.56 14.66 -7.25
N ALA A 92 10.15 13.85 -6.38
CA ALA A 92 10.35 12.43 -6.65
C ALA A 92 9.13 11.66 -6.15
N ASP A 93 8.17 11.45 -7.05
CA ASP A 93 7.00 10.57 -6.85
C ASP A 93 7.34 9.08 -6.96
#